data_AF-A0A3L7WYU6-F1
#
_entry.id   AF-A0A3L7WYU6-F1
#
_cell.length_a   1.000
_cell.length_b   1.000
_cell.length_c   1.000
_cell.angle_alpha   90.00
_cell.angle_beta   90.00
_cell.angle_gamma   90.00
#
_symmetry.space_group_name_H-M   'P 1'
#
loop_
_entity.id
_entity.type
_entity.pdbx_description
1 polymer ?
#
loop_
_entity_poly.entity_id
_entity_poly.type
_entity_poly.pdbx_seq_one_letter_code
_entity_poly.pdbx_strand_id
1 'polypeptide(L)'
;MSGATVTISGISVSATVVSSTQITAVTPAVSGTGVVTVTVTNPTASTASLPSAFTYSAGGTSGGTSTGGGTTGGSTNPLPAGGGLFVFAGGTNAQLLTQSGCKASSAVFWTTGSTGAWIGYIPSVPVAVVNAAWMALFPTSIPAGTPIFARC
;
A
#
# COMPACT_ATOMS: atom_id res chain seq x y z
N MET A 1 36.77 10.49 -18.58
CA MET A 1 36.61 11.47 -17.49
C MET A 1 35.76 10.81 -16.42
N SER A 2 36.33 10.53 -15.26
CA SER A 2 35.62 9.99 -14.10
C SER A 2 35.33 11.15 -13.14
N GLY A 3 34.19 11.13 -12.44
CA GLY A 3 33.86 12.12 -11.40
C GLY A 3 32.76 13.14 -11.76
N ALA A 4 31.92 12.88 -12.77
CA ALA A 4 30.71 13.68 -12.95
C ALA A 4 29.77 13.48 -11.75
N THR A 5 29.07 14.54 -11.35
CA THR A 5 28.05 14.49 -10.31
C THR A 5 26.71 14.92 -10.88
N VAL A 6 25.64 14.32 -10.35
CA VAL A 6 24.25 14.67 -10.69
C VAL A 6 23.58 15.19 -9.43
N THR A 7 22.98 16.37 -9.51
CA THR A 7 22.19 16.96 -8.44
C THR A 7 20.71 16.80 -8.78
N ILE A 8 19.96 16.14 -7.90
CA ILE A 8 18.52 15.87 -8.03
C ILE A 8 17.87 16.32 -6.73
N SER A 9 16.87 17.21 -6.78
CA SER A 9 16.22 17.77 -5.58
C SER A 9 17.21 18.44 -4.60
N GLY A 10 18.28 19.04 -5.11
CA GLY A 10 19.35 19.64 -4.30
C GLY A 10 20.34 18.65 -3.68
N ILE A 11 20.16 17.34 -3.88
CA ILE A 11 21.05 16.29 -3.37
C ILE A 11 22.00 15.88 -4.50
N SER A 12 23.31 15.98 -4.26
CA SER A 12 24.33 15.61 -5.23
C SER A 12 24.79 14.17 -5.04
N VAL A 13 24.77 13.39 -6.12
CA VAL A 13 25.18 11.99 -6.19
C VAL A 13 26.28 11.81 -7.24
N SER A 14 27.12 10.80 -7.06
CA SER A 14 28.13 10.44 -8.07
C SER A 14 27.45 9.83 -9.31
N ALA A 15 28.00 10.13 -10.48
CA ALA A 15 27.57 9.55 -11.75
C ALA A 15 28.67 8.66 -12.34
N THR A 16 28.27 7.56 -12.96
CA THR A 16 29.14 6.73 -13.79
C THR A 16 28.97 7.13 -15.25
N VAL A 17 30.07 7.44 -15.94
CA VAL A 17 30.05 7.78 -17.37
C VAL A 17 30.02 6.50 -18.19
N VAL A 18 28.97 6.31 -18.99
CA VAL A 18 28.75 5.12 -19.83
C VAL A 18 29.23 5.38 -21.27
N SER A 19 28.96 6.57 -21.79
CA SER A 19 29.42 7.03 -23.12
C SER A 19 29.54 8.55 -23.15
N SER A 20 29.93 9.12 -24.30
CA SER A 20 30.01 10.58 -24.49
C SER A 20 28.67 11.31 -24.31
N THR A 21 27.54 10.60 -24.36
CA THR A 21 26.18 11.16 -24.23
C THR A 21 25.34 10.46 -23.16
N GLN A 22 25.94 9.59 -22.34
CA GLN A 22 25.20 8.81 -21.35
C GLN A 22 25.96 8.71 -20.03
N ILE A 23 25.25 9.01 -18.95
CA ILE A 23 25.68 8.80 -17.57
C ILE A 23 24.60 8.04 -16.80
N THR A 24 25.01 7.32 -15.75
CA THR A 24 24.11 6.61 -14.84
C THR A 24 24.34 7.12 -13.42
N ALA A 25 23.27 7.44 -12.71
CA ALA A 25 23.31 7.88 -11.31
C ALA A 25 22.14 7.25 -10.54
N VAL A 26 22.30 7.10 -9.22
CA VAL A 26 21.25 6.60 -8.34
C VAL A 26 20.42 7.77 -7.84
N THR A 27 19.10 7.72 -8.02
CA THR A 27 18.19 8.75 -7.52
C THR A 27 18.16 8.73 -6.00
N PRO A 28 18.41 9.86 -5.32
CA PRO A 28 18.42 9.91 -3.86
C PRO A 28 17.00 9.74 -3.30
N ALA A 29 16.89 9.17 -2.10
CA ALA A 29 15.62 9.11 -1.39
C ALA A 29 15.22 10.51 -0.89
N VAL A 30 13.93 10.85 -1.04
CA VAL A 30 13.34 12.09 -0.54
C VAL A 30 12.03 11.79 0.17
N SER A 31 11.63 12.67 1.10
CA SER A 31 10.36 12.56 1.84
C SER A 31 9.16 13.21 1.11
N GLY A 32 9.41 13.91 0.00
CA GLY A 32 8.40 14.64 -0.76
C GLY A 32 8.05 13.99 -2.11
N THR A 33 7.00 14.52 -2.72
CA THR A 33 6.64 14.22 -4.13
C THR A 33 6.71 15.49 -4.95
N GLY A 34 6.90 15.36 -6.26
CA GLY A 34 6.91 16.50 -7.17
C GLY A 34 7.97 16.40 -8.24
N VAL A 35 7.87 17.34 -9.18
CA VAL A 35 8.80 17.48 -10.31
C VAL A 35 10.04 18.23 -9.84
N VAL A 36 11.22 17.76 -10.25
CA VAL A 36 12.51 18.34 -9.85
C VAL A 36 13.40 18.58 -11.06
N THR A 37 14.22 19.62 -10.96
CA THR A 37 15.32 19.90 -11.89
C THR A 37 16.44 18.91 -11.65
N VAL A 38 17.05 18.43 -12.74
CA VAL A 38 18.29 17.63 -12.69
C VAL A 38 19.43 18.49 -13.22
N THR A 39 20.51 18.57 -12.44
CA THR A 39 21.72 19.30 -12.81
C THR A 39 22.89 18.34 -12.89
N VAL A 40 23.63 18.35 -13.99
CA VAL A 40 24.87 17.58 -14.15
C VAL A 40 26.05 18.52 -14.03
N THR A 41 27.03 18.14 -13.22
CA THR A 41 28.31 18.87 -13.06
C THR A 41 29.46 17.98 -13.51
N ASN A 42 30.28 18.47 -14.44
CA ASN A 42 31.48 17.80 -14.90
C ASN A 42 32.64 18.08 -13.92
N PRO A 43 33.70 17.25 -13.84
CA PRO A 43 34.84 17.49 -12.95
C PRO A 43 35.54 18.84 -13.17
N THR A 44 35.42 19.43 -14.37
CA THR A 44 35.93 20.76 -14.70
C THR A 44 35.03 21.90 -14.22
N ALA A 45 34.08 21.62 -13.31
CA ALA A 45 33.09 22.54 -12.74
C ALA A 45 32.06 23.13 -13.74
N SER A 46 32.00 22.62 -14.98
CA SER A 46 30.96 23.00 -15.93
C SER A 46 29.63 22.33 -15.58
N THR A 47 28.52 23.06 -15.66
CA THR A 47 27.19 22.58 -15.28
C THR A 47 26.18 22.68 -16.42
N ALA A 48 25.20 21.79 -16.41
CA ALA A 48 24.01 21.85 -17.26
C ALA A 48 22.78 21.43 -16.45
N SER A 49 21.68 22.16 -16.57
CA SER A 49 20.45 21.93 -15.81
C SER A 49 19.28 21.73 -16.75
N LEU A 50 18.48 20.69 -16.49
CA LEU A 50 17.21 20.46 -17.18
C LEU A 50 16.05 20.57 -16.17
N PRO A 51 15.21 21.60 -16.28
CA PRO A 51 14.01 21.74 -15.45
C PRO A 51 13.02 20.60 -15.70
N SER A 52 12.28 20.21 -14.66
CA SER A 52 11.21 19.20 -14.75
C SER A 52 11.66 17.85 -15.36
N ALA A 53 12.93 17.48 -15.16
CA ALA A 53 13.53 16.28 -15.76
C ALA A 53 13.23 14.98 -15.01
N PHE A 54 12.83 15.07 -13.74
CA PHE A 54 12.51 13.91 -12.91
C PHE A 54 11.29 14.18 -12.03
N THR A 55 10.47 13.17 -11.77
CA THR A 55 9.29 13.27 -10.90
C THR A 55 9.41 12.26 -9.77
N TYR A 56 9.42 12.74 -8.53
CA TYR A 56 9.20 11.88 -7.36
C TYR A 56 7.71 11.63 -7.21
N SER A 57 7.30 10.38 -7.41
CA SER A 57 5.98 9.91 -7.01
C SER A 57 6.03 9.44 -5.55
N ALA A 58 4.88 9.44 -4.88
CA ALA A 58 4.77 8.77 -3.58
C ALA A 58 5.21 7.32 -3.78
N GLY A 59 6.20 6.88 -3.01
CA GLY A 59 6.47 5.45 -2.92
C GLY A 59 5.19 4.78 -2.46
N GLY A 60 4.72 3.78 -3.20
CA GLY A 60 3.68 2.90 -2.66
C GLY A 60 4.18 2.43 -1.30
N THR A 61 3.42 2.68 -0.24
CA THR A 61 3.72 2.12 1.07
C THR A 61 3.60 0.60 0.93
N SER A 62 4.69 -0.06 0.54
CA SER A 62 4.89 -1.47 0.84
C SER A 62 5.24 -1.57 2.32
N GLY A 63 4.31 -1.09 3.15
CA GLY A 63 4.32 -1.12 4.60
C GLY A 63 3.18 -2.03 5.06
N GLY A 64 3.18 -3.26 4.55
CA GLY A 64 2.39 -4.36 5.08
C GLY A 64 3.22 -5.23 6.02
N THR A 65 4.06 -4.64 6.87
CA THR A 65 4.54 -5.36 8.05
C THR A 65 3.38 -5.34 9.03
N SER A 66 2.55 -6.38 9.01
CA SER A 66 1.63 -6.68 10.10
C SER A 66 2.47 -7.06 11.33
N THR A 67 3.09 -6.08 11.97
CA THR A 67 3.60 -6.23 13.32
C THR A 67 2.36 -6.28 14.20
N GLY A 68 1.96 -7.50 14.60
CA GLY A 68 0.93 -7.68 15.61
C GLY A 68 1.29 -6.85 16.84
N GLY A 69 0.36 -5.99 17.26
CA GLY A 69 0.63 -5.08 18.38
C GLY A 69 -0.37 -3.95 18.54
N GLY A 70 -1.65 -4.32 18.67
CA GLY A 70 -2.67 -3.61 19.45
C GLY A 70 -2.87 -2.11 19.24
N THR A 71 -3.99 -1.75 18.61
CA THR A 71 -4.83 -0.67 19.13
C THR A 71 -6.28 -1.11 19.16
N THR A 72 -6.79 -1.24 20.38
CA THR A 72 -8.19 -1.01 20.73
C THR A 72 -8.70 0.22 19.99
N GLY A 73 -9.57 0.03 19.00
CA GLY A 73 -10.24 1.11 18.27
C GLY A 73 -9.68 1.37 16.87
N GLY A 74 -10.55 1.14 15.89
CA GLY A 74 -10.50 1.77 14.57
C GLY A 74 -9.46 1.18 13.61
N SER A 75 -9.93 0.37 12.67
CA SER A 75 -9.32 0.38 11.34
C SER A 75 -9.28 1.84 10.90
N THR A 76 -8.09 2.42 10.73
CA THR A 76 -7.95 3.76 10.20
C THR A 76 -8.23 3.72 8.70
N ASN A 77 -9.52 3.73 8.37
CA ASN A 77 -10.05 4.18 7.08
C ASN A 77 -9.65 3.32 5.85
N PRO A 78 -10.36 3.47 4.72
CA PRO A 78 -10.86 2.34 3.94
C PRO A 78 -9.75 1.48 3.31
N LEU A 79 -10.10 0.23 3.00
CA LEU A 79 -9.29 -0.63 2.14
C LEU A 79 -8.80 0.16 0.92
N PRO A 80 -7.55 -0.07 0.44
CA PRO A 80 -7.08 0.46 -0.83
C PRO A 80 -8.12 0.23 -1.93
N ALA A 81 -8.29 1.18 -2.85
CA ALA A 81 -9.42 1.25 -3.77
C ALA A 81 -9.77 -0.12 -4.41
N GLY A 82 -10.86 -0.73 -3.93
CA GLY A 82 -11.41 -2.01 -4.44
C GLY A 82 -11.26 -3.22 -3.51
N GLY A 83 -10.42 -3.18 -2.47
CA GLY A 83 -10.28 -4.29 -1.52
C GLY A 83 -8.87 -4.58 -1.03
N GLY A 84 -8.72 -5.59 -0.18
CA GLY A 84 -7.44 -6.00 0.39
C GLY A 84 -7.57 -7.00 1.54
N LEU A 85 -6.42 -7.51 1.98
CA LEU A 85 -6.29 -8.35 3.19
C LEU A 85 -5.99 -7.47 4.40
N PHE A 86 -6.64 -7.75 5.52
CA PHE A 86 -6.39 -7.12 6.82
C PHE A 86 -6.66 -8.09 7.96
N VAL A 87 -6.20 -7.73 9.16
CA VAL A 87 -6.50 -8.46 10.40
C VAL A 87 -7.58 -7.71 11.16
N PHE A 88 -8.74 -8.34 11.37
CA PHE A 88 -9.86 -7.72 12.05
C PHE A 88 -9.66 -7.73 13.57
N ALA A 89 -9.97 -6.61 14.23
CA ALA A 89 -9.86 -6.47 15.67
C ALA A 89 -10.92 -7.25 16.46
N GLY A 90 -11.85 -7.90 15.75
CA GLY A 90 -12.95 -8.65 16.33
C GLY A 90 -14.19 -7.80 16.55
N GLY A 91 -15.33 -8.47 16.72
CA GLY A 91 -16.64 -7.83 16.86
C GLY A 91 -17.72 -8.46 15.99
N THR A 92 -18.73 -7.69 15.63
CA THR A 92 -19.87 -8.15 14.84
C THR A 92 -19.64 -7.96 13.33
N ASN A 93 -20.44 -8.64 12.51
CA ASN A 93 -20.45 -8.42 11.06
C ASN A 93 -20.78 -6.97 10.67
N ALA A 94 -21.58 -6.27 11.47
CA ALA A 94 -21.88 -4.85 11.25
C ALA A 94 -20.65 -3.97 11.53
N GLN A 95 -19.88 -4.28 12.57
CA GLN A 95 -18.62 -3.60 12.85
C GLN A 95 -17.58 -3.89 11.76
N LEU A 96 -17.52 -5.12 11.24
CA LEU A 96 -16.67 -5.47 10.10
C LEU A 96 -16.97 -4.60 8.89
N LEU A 97 -18.26 -4.47 8.52
CA LEU A 97 -18.66 -3.64 7.38
C LEU A 97 -18.28 -2.17 7.59
N THR A 98 -18.65 -1.58 8.74
CA THR A 98 -18.35 -0.17 9.03
C THR A 98 -16.85 0.10 9.07
N GLN A 99 -16.07 -0.77 9.72
CA GLN A 99 -14.62 -0.58 9.85
C GLN A 99 -13.87 -0.83 8.54
N SER A 100 -14.38 -1.71 7.66
CA SER A 100 -13.78 -1.92 6.34
C SER A 100 -13.89 -0.72 5.40
N GLY A 101 -14.86 0.17 5.67
CA GLY A 101 -15.22 1.27 4.76
C GLY A 101 -16.00 0.82 3.51
N CYS A 102 -16.32 -0.46 3.34
CA CYS A 102 -17.14 -0.92 2.22
C CYS A 102 -18.63 -0.55 2.38
N LYS A 103 -19.33 -0.39 1.26
CA LYS A 103 -20.80 -0.32 1.23
C LYS A 103 -21.40 -1.73 1.25
N ALA A 104 -22.49 -1.95 1.99
CA ALA A 104 -23.16 -3.26 2.05
C ALA A 104 -23.50 -3.84 0.66
N SER A 105 -23.82 -2.96 -0.30
CA SER A 105 -24.20 -3.32 -1.67
C SER A 105 -23.05 -3.85 -2.53
N SER A 106 -21.78 -3.62 -2.15
CA SER A 106 -20.61 -4.09 -2.90
C SER A 106 -19.62 -4.90 -2.06
N ALA A 107 -19.79 -4.91 -0.74
CA ALA A 107 -18.93 -5.62 0.18
C ALA A 107 -19.02 -7.14 0.01
N VAL A 108 -17.86 -7.78 -0.12
CA VAL A 108 -17.71 -9.22 0.09
C VAL A 108 -16.48 -9.45 0.96
N PHE A 109 -16.64 -10.28 1.99
CA PHE A 109 -15.59 -10.65 2.92
C PHE A 109 -15.29 -12.14 2.81
N TRP A 110 -14.03 -12.51 3.00
CA TRP A 110 -13.59 -13.90 3.02
C TRP A 110 -12.61 -14.14 4.14
N THR A 111 -12.68 -15.33 4.72
CA THR A 111 -11.72 -15.83 5.69
C THR A 111 -11.45 -17.32 5.48
N THR A 112 -10.51 -17.88 6.22
CA THR A 112 -10.18 -19.30 6.19
C THR A 112 -10.80 -20.01 7.39
N GLY A 113 -11.61 -21.03 7.15
CA GLY A 113 -12.12 -21.91 8.19
C GLY A 113 -11.03 -22.83 8.77
N SER A 114 -11.38 -23.59 9.82
CA SER A 114 -10.47 -24.52 10.51
C SER A 114 -9.92 -25.64 9.61
N THR A 115 -10.61 -25.96 8.51
CA THR A 115 -10.20 -26.95 7.51
C THR A 115 -9.46 -26.34 6.31
N GLY A 116 -9.17 -25.03 6.35
CA GLY A 116 -8.60 -24.29 5.23
C GLY A 116 -9.63 -23.88 4.15
N ALA A 117 -10.92 -24.17 4.37
CA ALA A 117 -11.98 -23.75 3.46
C ALA A 117 -12.07 -22.22 3.37
N TRP A 118 -12.30 -21.69 2.17
CA TRP A 118 -12.53 -20.27 1.97
C TRP A 118 -14.00 -19.94 2.20
N ILE A 119 -14.28 -19.17 3.25
CA ILE A 119 -15.64 -18.92 3.75
C ILE A 119 -15.99 -17.45 3.50
N GLY A 120 -17.07 -17.23 2.74
CA GLY A 120 -17.51 -15.91 2.30
C GLY A 120 -18.64 -15.33 3.15
N TYR A 121 -18.70 -14.00 3.19
CA TYR A 121 -19.80 -13.22 3.76
C TYR A 121 -20.15 -12.04 2.86
N ILE A 122 -21.43 -12.00 2.44
CA ILE A 122 -21.99 -10.95 1.59
C ILE A 122 -23.11 -10.27 2.38
N PRO A 123 -22.91 -9.05 2.93
CA PRO A 123 -23.87 -8.41 3.83
C PRO A 123 -25.24 -8.12 3.21
N SER A 124 -25.29 -7.85 1.91
CA SER A 124 -26.53 -7.50 1.21
C SER A 124 -27.35 -8.69 0.73
N VAL A 125 -26.84 -9.92 0.86
CA VAL A 125 -27.53 -11.10 0.32
C VAL A 125 -28.61 -11.60 1.30
N PRO A 126 -29.88 -11.66 0.87
CA PRO A 126 -30.98 -12.15 1.72
C PRO A 126 -31.02 -13.69 1.79
N VAL A 127 -30.30 -14.39 0.92
CA VAL A 127 -30.29 -15.85 0.85
C VAL A 127 -29.39 -16.40 1.96
N ALA A 128 -30.01 -16.93 3.03
CA ALA A 128 -29.30 -17.38 4.23
C ALA A 128 -28.16 -18.37 3.96
N VAL A 129 -28.30 -19.26 2.96
CA VAL A 129 -27.29 -20.27 2.63
C VAL A 129 -25.94 -19.66 2.21
N VAL A 130 -25.95 -18.46 1.62
CA VAL A 130 -24.73 -17.79 1.14
C VAL A 130 -23.79 -17.45 2.30
N ASN A 131 -24.37 -17.06 3.44
CA ASN A 131 -23.62 -16.69 4.64
C ASN A 131 -23.61 -17.82 5.69
N ALA A 132 -24.21 -18.99 5.42
CA ALA A 132 -24.39 -20.04 6.43
C ALA A 132 -23.07 -20.57 6.99
N ALA A 133 -22.06 -20.78 6.13
CA ALA A 133 -20.74 -21.22 6.56
C ALA A 133 -20.03 -20.16 7.42
N TRP A 134 -20.20 -18.87 7.10
CA TRP A 134 -19.66 -17.77 7.89
C TRP A 134 -20.34 -17.67 9.26
N MET A 135 -21.67 -17.80 9.30
CA MET A 135 -22.43 -17.78 10.55
C MET A 135 -22.13 -19.00 11.42
N ALA A 136 -21.81 -20.16 10.82
CA ALA A 136 -21.34 -21.32 11.54
C ALA A 136 -19.92 -21.14 12.09
N LEU A 137 -19.06 -20.42 11.37
CA LEU A 137 -17.70 -20.09 11.81
C LEU A 137 -17.70 -19.06 12.95
N PHE A 138 -18.60 -18.07 12.89
CA PHE A 138 -18.71 -16.97 13.85
C PHE A 138 -20.14 -16.84 14.40
N PRO A 139 -20.59 -17.78 15.25
CA PRO A 139 -21.97 -17.81 15.72
C PRO A 139 -22.34 -16.66 16.66
N THR A 140 -21.35 -16.07 17.34
CA THR A 140 -21.55 -14.99 18.32
C THR A 140 -20.83 -13.71 17.91
N SER A 141 -19.55 -13.82 17.58
CA SER A 141 -18.71 -12.72 17.12
C SER A 141 -17.54 -13.24 16.30
N ILE A 142 -16.95 -12.34 15.51
CA ILE A 142 -15.66 -12.58 14.85
C ILE A 142 -14.57 -12.35 15.90
N PRO A 143 -13.67 -13.32 16.15
CA PRO A 143 -12.56 -13.14 17.09
C PRO A 143 -11.60 -12.02 16.67
N ALA A 144 -10.94 -11.42 17.65
CA ALA A 144 -9.81 -10.53 17.40
C ALA A 144 -8.65 -11.30 16.73
N GLY A 145 -7.93 -10.65 15.83
CA GLY A 145 -6.84 -11.29 15.09
C GLY A 145 -7.28 -12.12 13.89
N THR A 146 -8.57 -12.07 13.51
CA THR A 146 -9.08 -12.85 12.38
C THR A 146 -8.60 -12.24 11.06
N PRO A 147 -7.86 -12.98 10.21
CA PRO A 147 -7.47 -12.50 8.88
C PRO A 147 -8.68 -12.50 7.95
N ILE A 148 -8.97 -11.34 7.37
CA ILE A 148 -10.09 -11.11 6.45
C ILE A 148 -9.57 -10.51 5.14
N PHE A 149 -9.91 -11.16 4.03
CA PHE A 149 -9.83 -10.53 2.71
C PHE A 149 -11.17 -9.87 2.41
N ALA A 150 -11.16 -8.67 1.86
CA ALA A 150 -12.37 -7.95 1.51
C ALA A 150 -12.28 -7.35 0.11
N ARG A 151 -13.43 -7.23 -0.52
CA ARG A 151 -13.63 -6.50 -1.77
C ARG A 151 -14.80 -5.53 -1.58
N CYS A 152 -14.59 -4.30 -2.03
CA CYS A 152 -15.65 -3.33 -2.24
C CYS A 152 -15.79 -3.06 -3.75
#